data_AF-A0A7C3ADV1-F1
#
_entry.id   AF-A0A7C3ADV1-F1
#
_cell.length_a   1.000
_cell.length_b   1.000
_cell.length_c   1.000
_cell.angle_alpha   90.00
_cell.angle_beta   90.00
_cell.angle_gamma   90.00
#
_symmetry.space_group_name_H-M   'P 1'
#
loop_
_entity.id
_entity.type
_entity.pdbx_description
1 polymer ?
#
loop_
_entity_poly.entity_id
_entity_poly.type
_entity_poly.pdbx_seq_one_letter_code
_entity_poly.pdbx_strand_id
1 'polypeptide(L)'
;MDAMGAMDAITLATQYHEASKHHFHRYARSPGYMDWANQPDPFRRYAGSPLTLLPFAEPGDSPPYEAIYSSAAREARPLSLKT
;
A
#
# COMPACT_ATOMS: atom_id res chain seq x y z
N MET A 1 17.46 13.19 13.63
CA MET A 1 18.36 12.13 13.13
C MET A 1 19.60 12.84 12.61
N ASP A 2 20.74 12.54 13.20
CA ASP A 2 22.03 13.15 12.89
C ASP A 2 22.70 12.46 11.68
N ALA A 3 23.74 13.09 11.12
CA ALA A 3 24.41 12.66 9.90
C ALA A 3 25.01 11.23 10.00
N MET A 4 25.37 10.80 11.21
CA MET A 4 25.87 9.45 11.47
C MET A 4 24.75 8.39 11.34
N GLY A 5 23.55 8.67 11.86
CA GLY A 5 22.37 7.82 11.63
C GLY A 5 21.89 7.82 10.17
N ALA A 6 22.09 8.91 9.43
CA ALA A 6 21.78 8.97 8.00
C ALA A 6 22.77 8.17 7.13
N MET A 7 24.08 8.20 7.45
CA MET A 7 25.09 7.36 6.77
C MET A 7 24.88 5.86 7.03
N ASP A 8 24.44 5.51 8.24
CA ASP A 8 24.04 4.15 8.58
C ASP A 8 22.82 3.69 7.75
N ALA A 9 21.80 4.55 7.60
CA ALA A 9 20.63 4.27 6.78
C ALA A 9 20.97 4.06 5.29
N ILE A 10 21.87 4.87 4.72
CA ILE A 10 22.32 4.71 3.33
C ILE A 10 23.08 3.40 3.15
N THR A 11 23.95 3.07 4.10
CA THR A 11 24.69 1.80 4.09
C THR A 11 23.73 0.62 4.14
N LEU A 12 22.73 0.65 5.03
CA LEU A 12 21.72 -0.39 5.16
C LEU A 12 20.90 -0.57 3.88
N ALA A 13 20.41 0.54 3.30
CA ALA A 13 19.64 0.50 2.06
C ALA A 13 20.47 -0.09 0.89
N THR A 14 21.76 0.28 0.81
CA THR A 14 22.68 -0.24 -0.21
C THR A 14 22.91 -1.74 -0.04
N GLN A 15 23.16 -2.20 1.18
CA GLN A 15 23.33 -3.63 1.46
C GLN A 15 22.07 -4.44 1.15
N TYR A 16 20.88 -3.92 1.51
CA TYR A 16 19.61 -4.55 1.16
C TYR A 16 19.41 -4.62 -0.37
N HIS A 17 19.74 -3.55 -1.09
CA HIS A 17 19.65 -3.50 -2.54
C HIS A 17 20.56 -4.55 -3.20
N GLU A 18 21.83 -4.62 -2.81
CA GLU A 18 22.78 -5.59 -3.35
C GLU A 18 22.36 -7.04 -3.06
N ALA A 19 21.73 -7.30 -1.91
CA ALA A 19 21.29 -8.63 -1.53
C ALA A 19 20.01 -9.12 -2.24
N SER A 20 19.12 -8.19 -2.64
CA SER A 20 17.76 -8.52 -3.12
C SER A 20 17.52 -8.26 -4.61
N LYS A 21 18.44 -7.59 -5.32
CA LYS A 21 18.28 -7.32 -6.76
C LYS A 21 18.51 -8.54 -7.65
N HIS A 22 17.87 -8.54 -8.81
CA HIS A 22 18.21 -9.45 -9.90
C HIS A 22 19.47 -8.96 -10.63
N HIS A 23 20.26 -9.90 -11.19
CA HIS A 23 21.37 -9.60 -12.08
C HIS A 23 21.06 -10.11 -13.49
N PHE A 24 21.74 -9.57 -14.50
CA PHE A 24 21.58 -10.00 -15.89
C PHE A 24 21.73 -11.52 -16.10
N HIS A 25 22.53 -12.18 -15.27
CA HIS A 25 22.83 -13.62 -15.42
C HIS A 25 22.27 -14.49 -14.29
N ARG A 26 21.54 -13.93 -13.33
CA ARG A 26 20.91 -14.69 -12.24
C ARG A 26 19.76 -13.95 -11.59
N TYR A 27 18.72 -14.67 -11.19
CA TYR A 27 17.68 -14.11 -10.33
C TYR A 27 18.22 -13.82 -8.92
N ALA A 28 17.55 -12.93 -8.19
CA ALA A 28 17.78 -12.71 -6.77
C ALA A 28 17.57 -14.00 -5.98
N ARG A 29 18.23 -14.10 -4.81
CA ARG A 29 18.14 -15.29 -3.95
C ARG A 29 16.67 -15.50 -3.52
N SER A 30 16.12 -16.65 -3.88
CA SER A 30 14.76 -17.06 -3.51
C SER A 30 14.64 -18.59 -3.44
N PRO A 31 13.56 -19.14 -2.86
CA PRO A 31 13.33 -20.59 -2.82
C PRO A 31 13.13 -21.25 -4.20
N GLY A 32 12.85 -20.46 -5.25
CA GLY A 32 12.60 -20.98 -6.61
C GLY A 32 11.19 -21.51 -6.85
N TYR A 33 10.30 -21.48 -5.85
CA TYR A 33 8.88 -21.84 -5.95
C TYR A 33 8.04 -20.98 -5.00
N MET A 34 6.72 -20.98 -5.20
CA MET A 34 5.79 -20.28 -4.34
C MET A 34 5.22 -21.21 -3.27
N ASP A 35 5.27 -20.75 -2.02
CA ASP A 35 4.66 -21.44 -0.88
C ASP A 35 3.18 -21.03 -0.76
N TRP A 36 2.34 -21.63 -1.60
CA TRP A 36 0.91 -21.33 -1.64
C TRP A 36 0.18 -21.68 -0.34
N ALA A 37 0.68 -22.64 0.44
CA ALA A 37 0.08 -23.02 1.72
C ALA A 37 0.15 -21.89 2.76
N ASN A 38 1.14 -20.99 2.61
CA ASN A 38 1.34 -19.84 3.49
C ASN A 38 1.02 -18.50 2.81
N GLN A 39 0.15 -18.49 1.79
CA GLN A 39 -0.29 -17.24 1.17
C GLN A 39 -1.04 -16.38 2.21
N PRO A 40 -0.57 -15.15 2.50
CA PRO A 40 -1.24 -14.29 3.47
C PRO A 40 -2.54 -13.72 2.90
N ASP A 41 -3.55 -13.54 3.75
CA ASP A 41 -4.69 -12.66 3.45
C ASP A 41 -4.16 -11.22 3.34
N PRO A 42 -4.27 -10.55 2.18
CA PRO A 42 -3.75 -9.21 2.00
C PRO A 42 -4.53 -8.16 2.81
N PHE A 43 -5.68 -8.53 3.38
CA PHE A 43 -6.51 -7.65 4.19
C PHE A 43 -6.39 -7.99 5.67
N ARG A 44 -6.17 -6.96 6.49
CA ARG A 44 -6.22 -7.10 7.94
C ARG A 44 -7.66 -7.11 8.43
N ARG A 45 -8.01 -8.10 9.25
CA ARG A 45 -9.27 -8.15 9.99
C ARG A 45 -9.01 -8.10 11.48
N TYR A 46 -9.76 -7.27 12.19
CA TYR A 46 -9.67 -7.15 13.64
C TYR A 46 -10.72 -8.06 14.28
N ALA A 47 -10.29 -8.91 15.21
CA ALA A 47 -11.19 -9.84 15.90
C ALA A 47 -12.24 -9.07 16.72
N GLY A 48 -13.51 -9.47 16.59
CA GLY A 48 -14.63 -8.83 17.28
C GLY A 48 -15.12 -7.51 16.65
N SER A 49 -14.48 -7.02 15.59
CA SER A 49 -14.96 -5.83 14.89
C SER A 49 -16.16 -6.16 13.98
N PRO A 50 -17.22 -5.34 13.97
CA PRO A 50 -18.35 -5.51 13.07
C PRO A 50 -17.91 -5.28 11.62
N LEU A 51 -18.63 -5.92 10.68
CA LEU A 51 -18.43 -5.74 9.25
C LEU A 51 -19.64 -5.03 8.66
N THR A 52 -19.39 -3.93 7.98
CA THR A 52 -20.39 -3.23 7.19
C THR A 52 -20.02 -3.36 5.72
N LEU A 53 -20.86 -4.04 4.94
CA LEU A 53 -20.70 -4.07 3.48
C LEU A 53 -21.04 -2.68 2.92
N LEU A 54 -20.12 -2.11 2.16
CA LEU A 54 -20.35 -0.84 1.46
C LEU A 54 -20.86 -1.14 0.05
N PRO A 55 -21.86 -0.40 -0.46
CA PRO A 55 -22.29 -0.54 -1.84
C PRO A 55 -21.17 -0.10 -2.80
N PHE A 56 -21.14 -0.69 -3.99
CA PHE A 56 -20.28 -0.19 -5.06
C PHE A 56 -20.74 1.23 -5.46
N ALA A 57 -19.78 2.11 -5.72
CA ALA A 57 -20.06 3.44 -6.24
C ALA A 57 -20.42 3.35 -7.72
N GLU A 58 -21.46 4.08 -8.14
CA GLU A 58 -21.78 4.22 -9.56
C GLU A 58 -20.81 5.19 -10.25
N PRO A 59 -20.58 5.07 -11.56
CA PRO A 59 -19.83 6.06 -12.31
C PRO A 59 -20.42 7.47 -12.11
N GLY A 60 -19.64 8.38 -11.51
CA GLY A 60 -20.07 9.75 -11.19
C GLY A 60 -20.42 10.02 -9.72
N ASP A 61 -20.48 8.99 -8.86
CA ASP A 61 -20.67 9.17 -7.40
C ASP A 61 -19.46 9.87 -6.74
N SER A 62 -18.28 9.74 -7.36
CA SER A 62 -17.03 10.37 -6.90
C SER A 62 -16.57 11.45 -7.89
N PRO A 63 -15.94 12.53 -7.39
CA PRO A 63 -15.25 13.49 -8.25
C PRO A 63 -14.16 12.81 -9.09
N PRO A 64 -13.79 13.37 -10.26
CA PRO A 64 -12.63 12.89 -11.00
C PRO A 64 -11.35 13.12 -10.18
N TYR A 65 -10.35 12.25 -10.38
CA TYR A 65 -9.11 12.26 -9.61
C TYR A 65 -8.42 13.64 -9.61
N GLU A 66 -8.37 14.32 -10.75
CA GLU A 66 -7.77 15.65 -10.90
C GLU A 66 -8.37 16.72 -9.97
N ALA A 67 -9.62 16.56 -9.55
CA ALA A 67 -10.30 17.51 -8.69
C ALA A 67 -9.68 17.57 -7.28
N ILE A 68 -8.87 16.58 -6.87
CA ILE A 68 -8.17 16.60 -5.57
C ILE A 68 -7.09 17.70 -5.50
N TYR A 69 -6.60 18.17 -6.64
CA TYR A 69 -5.57 19.22 -6.72
C TYR A 69 -6.17 20.63 -6.84
N SER A 70 -7.49 20.74 -6.91
CA SER A 70 -8.17 22.02 -6.95
C SER A 70 -8.42 22.53 -5.53
N SER A 71 -8.12 23.81 -5.30
CA SER A 71 -8.49 24.52 -4.07
C SER A 71 -9.95 25.00 -4.07
N ALA A 72 -10.70 24.73 -5.15
CA ALA A 72 -12.11 25.09 -5.23
C ALA A 72 -12.90 24.41 -4.10
N ALA A 73 -13.54 25.22 -3.26
CA ALA A 73 -14.38 24.72 -2.19
C ALA A 73 -15.49 23.83 -2.77
N ARG A 74 -15.60 22.60 -2.26
CA ARG A 74 -16.68 21.67 -2.58
C ARG A 74 -17.69 21.68 -1.46
N GLU A 75 -18.96 21.52 -1.81
CA GLU A 75 -20.02 21.40 -0.83
C GLU A 75 -19.80 20.16 0.04
N ALA A 76 -19.76 20.37 1.36
CA ALA A 76 -19.60 19.29 2.32
C ALA A 76 -20.86 18.41 2.32
N ARG A 77 -20.68 17.09 2.34
CA ARG A 77 -21.78 16.13 2.47
C ARG A 77 -21.68 15.39 3.80
N PRO A 78 -22.81 15.11 4.48
CA PRO A 78 -22.79 14.36 5.73
C PRO A 78 -22.31 12.93 5.51
N LEU A 79 -21.56 12.40 6.47
CA LEU A 79 -21.17 10.99 6.50
C LEU A 79 -22.43 10.15 6.74
N SER A 80 -22.83 9.36 5.75
CA SER A 80 -24.00 8.49 5.80
C SER A 80 -23.69 7.14 5.18
N LEU A 81 -24.31 6.10 5.72
CA LEU A 81 -24.31 4.77 5.10
C LEU A 81 -25.48 4.72 4.13
N LYS A 82 -25.19 4.60 2.82
CA LYS A 82 -26.20 4.16 1.85
C LYS A 82 -26.48 2.68 2.16
N THR A 83 -27.58 2.43 2.87
CA THR A 83 -28.05 1.07 3.20
C THR A 83 -28.87 0.52 2.05
#